data_AF-A0A806X863-F1
#
_entry.id   AF-A0A806X863-F1
#
_cell.length_a   1.000
_cell.length_b   1.000
_cell.length_c   1.000
_cell.angle_alpha   90.00
_cell.angle_beta   90.00
_cell.angle_gamma   90.00
#
_symmetry.space_group_name_H-M   'P 1'
#
loop_
_entity.id
_entity.type
_entity.pdbx_description
1 polymer ?
#
loop_
_entity_poly.entity_id
_entity_poly.type
_entity_poly.pdbx_seq_one_letter_code
_entity_poly.pdbx_strand_id
1 'polypeptide(L)'
;MSKNAQPKPTNQAFDIRAKLRSSKSHWSYLYASQPHQDGFNYQFNTTFIDGVEFAIYERIDNYFVLVDFFKSYDEACDDAKKIIDAYPDIKKMFEAKQATY
;
A
#
# COMPACT_ATOMS: atom_id res chain seq x y z
N MET A 1 -24.98 -36.97 -6.97
CA MET A 1 -24.76 -36.40 -5.63
C MET A 1 -23.91 -35.14 -5.78
N SER A 2 -24.53 -33.96 -5.73
CA SER A 2 -23.85 -32.66 -5.83
C SER A 2 -23.16 -32.34 -4.51
N LYS A 3 -21.83 -32.15 -4.53
CA LYS A 3 -21.11 -31.50 -3.43
C LYS A 3 -21.13 -29.99 -3.69
N ASN A 4 -22.06 -29.28 -3.07
CA ASN A 4 -21.98 -27.83 -2.91
C ASN A 4 -20.74 -27.52 -2.04
N ALA A 5 -19.62 -27.19 -2.68
CA ALA A 5 -18.52 -26.55 -2.00
C ALA A 5 -18.91 -25.09 -1.79
N GLN A 6 -19.41 -24.76 -0.59
CA GLN A 6 -19.56 -23.37 -0.18
C GLN A 6 -18.18 -22.69 -0.24
N PRO A 7 -18.04 -21.51 -0.87
CA PRO A 7 -16.81 -20.75 -0.78
C PRO A 7 -16.67 -20.28 0.67
N LYS A 8 -15.65 -20.79 1.37
CA LYS A 8 -15.29 -20.34 2.71
C LYS A 8 -14.79 -18.89 2.56
N PRO A 9 -15.39 -17.89 3.22
CA PRO A 9 -14.79 -16.57 3.25
C PRO A 9 -13.52 -16.70 4.07
N THR A 10 -12.37 -16.79 3.42
CA THR A 10 -11.09 -16.57 4.08
C THR A 10 -11.05 -15.09 4.42
N ASN A 11 -11.55 -14.75 5.60
CA ASN A 11 -11.27 -13.49 6.30
C ASN A 11 -9.78 -13.48 6.68
N GLN A 12 -8.92 -13.58 5.68
CA GLN A 12 -7.48 -13.54 5.84
C GLN A 12 -7.14 -12.05 5.96
N ALA A 13 -6.79 -11.63 7.17
CA ALA A 13 -6.27 -10.30 7.39
C ALA A 13 -5.14 -10.02 6.40
N PHE A 14 -5.08 -8.79 5.89
CA PHE A 14 -4.08 -8.39 4.93
C PHE A 14 -2.65 -8.65 5.48
N ASP A 15 -1.83 -9.38 4.73
CA ASP A 15 -0.44 -9.69 5.08
C ASP A 15 0.50 -9.14 4.00
N ILE A 16 1.14 -8.01 4.31
CA ILE A 16 2.09 -7.35 3.41
C ILE A 16 3.29 -8.24 3.06
N ARG A 17 3.73 -9.11 3.97
CA ARG A 17 4.87 -10.02 3.72
C ARG A 17 4.47 -11.11 2.75
N ALA A 18 3.26 -11.64 2.86
CA ALA A 18 2.72 -12.57 1.87
C ALA A 18 2.59 -11.91 0.49
N LYS A 19 2.07 -10.68 0.43
CA LYS A 19 1.92 -9.90 -0.82
C LYS A 19 3.27 -9.67 -1.51
N LEU A 20 4.27 -9.20 -0.76
CA LEU A 20 5.65 -9.00 -1.26
C LEU A 20 6.23 -10.27 -1.90
N ARG A 21 6.06 -11.42 -1.23
CA ARG A 21 6.55 -12.72 -1.72
C ARG A 21 5.82 -13.17 -2.98
N SER A 22 4.49 -13.06 -2.98
CA SER A 22 3.68 -13.52 -4.12
C SER A 22 3.90 -12.68 -5.38
N SER A 23 4.11 -11.37 -5.22
CA SER A 23 4.30 -10.46 -6.36
C SER A 23 5.76 -10.36 -6.80
N LYS A 24 6.71 -10.95 -6.05
CA LYS A 24 8.16 -10.75 -6.23
C LYS A 24 8.52 -9.26 -6.31
N SER A 25 7.93 -8.47 -5.41
CA SER A 25 8.04 -7.01 -5.43
C SER A 25 9.48 -6.55 -5.19
N HIS A 26 9.80 -5.38 -5.74
CA HIS A 26 11.06 -4.67 -5.51
C HIS A 26 11.03 -3.80 -4.24
N TRP A 27 9.85 -3.55 -3.66
CA TRP A 27 9.73 -2.73 -2.46
C TRP A 27 10.34 -3.42 -1.25
N SER A 28 11.13 -2.65 -0.50
CA SER A 28 11.66 -3.10 0.79
C SER A 28 10.54 -3.21 1.80
N TYR A 29 10.49 -4.29 2.57
CA TYR A 29 9.57 -4.40 3.69
C TYR A 29 9.85 -3.33 4.77
N LEU A 30 11.12 -3.03 5.01
CA LEU A 30 11.57 -2.15 6.09
C LEU A 30 12.91 -1.50 5.74
N TYR A 31 13.08 -0.23 6.13
CA TYR A 31 14.37 0.46 6.10
C TYR A 31 14.49 1.51 7.20
N ALA A 32 15.72 1.90 7.51
CA ALA A 32 15.99 2.90 8.55
C ALA A 32 15.60 4.32 8.10
N SER A 33 14.88 5.04 8.94
CA SER A 33 14.56 6.46 8.73
C SER A 33 15.84 7.30 8.73
N GLN A 34 15.90 8.27 7.83
CA GLN A 34 17.03 9.19 7.72
C GLN A 34 16.79 10.49 8.50
N PRO A 35 17.83 11.22 8.94
CA PRO A 35 17.66 12.44 9.73
C PRO A 35 16.81 13.52 9.07
N HIS A 36 16.86 13.64 7.74
CA HIS A 36 16.03 14.62 7.00
C HIS A 36 14.55 14.26 6.94
N GLN A 37 14.18 13.05 7.40
CA GLN A 37 12.81 12.56 7.47
C GLN A 37 12.25 12.70 8.89
N ASP A 38 12.93 13.46 9.75
CA ASP A 38 12.47 13.65 11.12
C ASP A 38 11.20 14.48 11.19
N GLY A 39 10.29 14.11 12.11
CA GLY A 39 8.96 14.70 12.22
C GLY A 39 7.90 14.18 11.23
N PHE A 40 8.27 13.32 10.26
CA PHE A 40 7.31 12.71 9.33
C PHE A 40 6.92 11.29 9.77
N ASN A 41 5.60 11.04 9.84
CA ASN A 41 5.05 9.74 10.27
C ASN A 41 4.80 8.77 9.11
N TYR A 42 4.69 9.27 7.88
CA TYR A 42 4.42 8.45 6.70
C TYR A 42 5.33 8.85 5.56
N GLN A 43 5.63 7.89 4.70
CA GLN A 43 6.33 8.12 3.45
C GLN A 43 5.53 7.53 2.30
N PHE A 44 5.30 8.35 1.27
CA PHE A 44 4.62 7.98 0.04
C PHE A 44 5.64 7.93 -1.10
N ASN A 45 5.84 6.75 -1.69
CA ASN A 45 6.79 6.53 -2.77
C ASN A 45 6.05 6.19 -4.07
N THR A 46 6.65 6.53 -5.21
CA THR A 46 6.14 6.19 -6.55
C THR A 46 7.26 5.66 -7.42
N THR A 47 6.98 4.60 -8.18
CA THR A 47 7.88 4.03 -9.19
C THR A 47 7.18 4.00 -10.56
N PHE A 48 7.98 4.00 -11.63
CA PHE A 48 7.50 4.07 -13.02
C PHE A 48 8.10 2.99 -13.93
N ILE A 49 8.85 2.02 -13.37
CA ILE A 49 9.66 1.08 -14.17
C ILE A 49 8.78 0.20 -15.08
N ASP A 50 7.69 -0.38 -14.55
CA ASP A 50 6.75 -1.24 -15.28
C ASP A 50 5.32 -0.66 -15.24
N GLY A 51 5.23 0.67 -15.22
CA GLY A 51 4.00 1.41 -14.96
C GLY A 51 4.00 2.07 -13.58
N VAL A 52 2.97 2.87 -13.32
CA VAL A 52 2.86 3.60 -12.05
C VAL A 52 2.47 2.63 -10.94
N GLU A 53 3.31 2.55 -9.92
CA GLU A 53 3.01 1.84 -8.68
C GLU A 53 3.38 2.74 -7.49
N PHE A 54 2.55 2.66 -6.46
CA PHE A 54 2.66 3.44 -5.24
C PHE A 54 3.02 2.55 -4.07
N ALA A 55 3.74 3.09 -3.10
CA ALA A 55 3.99 2.41 -1.82
C ALA A 55 3.84 3.40 -0.66
N ILE A 56 3.16 2.96 0.39
CA ILE A 56 2.98 3.71 1.64
C ILE A 56 3.75 3.01 2.74
N TYR A 57 4.58 3.78 3.44
CA TYR A 57 5.30 3.36 4.63
C TYR A 57 4.82 4.16 5.84
N GLU A 58 4.74 3.49 6.98
CA GLU A 58 4.49 4.10 8.27
C GLU A 58 5.80 4.09 9.08
N ARG A 59 6.07 5.20 9.77
CA ARG A 59 7.22 5.31 10.65
C ARG A 59 6.91 4.66 11.99
N ILE A 60 7.71 3.68 12.35
CA ILE A 60 7.71 3.03 13.66
C ILE A 60 9.12 3.19 14.23
N ASP A 61 9.24 4.01 15.27
CA ASP A 61 10.52 4.46 15.84
C ASP A 61 11.46 5.05 14.77
N ASN A 62 12.59 4.38 14.52
CA ASN A 62 13.62 4.79 13.57
C ASN A 62 13.55 4.00 12.25
N TYR A 63 12.38 3.41 11.94
CA TYR A 63 12.19 2.60 10.75
C TYR A 63 10.93 3.03 10.00
N PHE A 64 10.98 2.94 8.69
CA PHE A 64 9.81 2.94 7.83
C PHE A 64 9.44 1.48 7.53
N VAL A 65 8.20 1.12 7.85
CA VAL A 65 7.64 -0.22 7.62
C VAL A 65 6.59 -0.11 6.53
N LEU A 66 6.67 -1.00 5.53
CA LEU A 66 5.76 -1.01 4.41
C LEU A 66 4.35 -1.37 4.88
N VAL A 67 3.39 -0.47 4.65
CA VAL A 67 1.96 -0.70 4.90
C VAL A 67 1.37 -1.43 3.70
N ASP A 68 1.53 -0.87 2.50
CA ASP A 68 1.10 -1.50 1.26
C ASP A 68 1.80 -0.92 0.02
N PHE A 69 1.75 -1.67 -1.08
CA PHE A 69 2.08 -1.21 -2.43
C PHE A 69 0.97 -1.59 -3.42
N PHE A 70 0.60 -0.70 -4.31
CA PHE A 70 -0.61 -0.84 -5.14
C PHE A 70 -0.54 0.07 -6.38
N LYS A 71 -1.34 -0.24 -7.41
CA LYS A 71 -1.40 0.57 -8.64
C LYS A 71 -2.57 1.56 -8.65
N SER A 72 -3.61 1.27 -7.88
CA SER A 72 -4.83 2.06 -7.78
C SER A 72 -5.32 2.13 -6.32
N TYR A 73 -6.11 3.15 -5.97
CA TYR A 73 -6.68 3.28 -4.62
C TYR A 73 -7.50 2.04 -4.24
N ASP A 74 -8.24 1.45 -5.18
CA ASP A 74 -9.10 0.29 -4.92
C ASP A 74 -8.30 -0.95 -4.50
N GLU A 75 -7.10 -1.13 -5.06
CA GLU A 75 -6.17 -2.21 -4.73
C GLU A 75 -5.47 -2.06 -3.37
N ALA A 76 -5.48 -0.85 -2.79
CA ALA A 76 -4.84 -0.58 -1.52
C ALA A 76 -5.57 -1.29 -0.37
N CYS A 77 -4.81 -1.77 0.61
CA CYS A 77 -5.36 -2.30 1.85
C CYS A 77 -6.08 -1.20 2.66
N ASP A 78 -6.93 -1.62 3.60
CA ASP A 78 -7.74 -0.69 4.38
C ASP A 78 -6.90 0.32 5.18
N ASP A 79 -5.73 -0.10 5.67
CA ASP A 79 -4.84 0.79 6.43
C ASP A 79 -4.15 1.82 5.52
N ALA A 80 -3.72 1.41 4.32
CA ALA A 80 -3.23 2.34 3.31
C ALA A 80 -4.31 3.34 2.88
N LYS A 81 -5.56 2.90 2.69
CA LYS A 81 -6.70 3.77 2.38
C LYS A 81 -6.96 4.80 3.47
N LYS A 82 -6.97 4.39 4.75
CA LYS A 82 -7.10 5.32 5.89
C LYS A 82 -6.03 6.39 5.88
N ILE A 83 -4.78 6.03 5.57
CA ILE A 83 -3.68 7.00 5.46
C ILE A 83 -3.95 7.96 4.31
N ILE A 84 -4.26 7.47 3.11
CA ILE A 84 -4.57 8.33 1.95
C ILE A 84 -5.72 9.29 2.26
N ASP A 85 -6.80 8.79 2.87
CA ASP A 85 -7.99 9.57 3.21
C ASP A 85 -7.72 10.64 4.27
N ALA A 86 -6.71 10.45 5.14
CA ALA A 86 -6.27 11.43 6.12
C ALA A 86 -5.45 12.59 5.49
N TYR A 87 -4.95 12.43 4.25
CA TYR A 87 -4.15 13.43 3.55
C TYR A 87 -4.84 13.88 2.26
N PRO A 88 -5.64 14.97 2.29
CA PRO A 88 -6.47 15.41 1.17
C PRO A 88 -5.73 15.63 -0.14
N ASP A 89 -4.48 16.10 -0.10
CA ASP A 89 -3.69 16.33 -1.31
C ASP A 89 -3.29 15.02 -1.99
N ILE A 90 -2.97 13.98 -1.21
CA ILE A 90 -2.71 12.64 -1.74
C ILE A 90 -4.01 12.04 -2.27
N LYS A 91 -5.11 12.16 -1.54
CA LYS A 91 -6.43 11.67 -1.98
C LYS A 91 -6.84 12.25 -3.33
N LYS A 92 -6.69 13.57 -3.51
CA LYS A 92 -6.97 14.25 -4.79
C LYS A 92 -6.16 13.68 -5.95
N MET A 93 -4.92 13.23 -5.72
CA MET A 93 -4.12 12.60 -6.77
C MET A 93 -4.76 11.32 -7.32
N PHE A 94 -5.43 10.54 -6.47
CA PHE A 94 -6.13 9.33 -6.88
C PHE A 94 -7.50 9.63 -7.51
N GLU A 95 -8.19 10.70 -7.07
CA GLU A 95 -9.45 11.14 -7.66
C GLU A 95 -9.25 11.77 -9.05
N ALA A 96 -8.21 12.61 -9.22
CA ALA A 96 -7.91 13.27 -10.49
C ALA A 96 -7.50 12.29 -11.61
N LYS A 97 -6.89 11.15 -11.26
CA LYS A 97 -6.57 10.09 -12.23
C LYS A 97 -7.80 9.40 -12.83
N GLN A 98 -8.98 9.55 -12.24
CA GLN A 98 -10.24 9.02 -12.81
C GLN A 98 -10.86 9.97 -13.84
N ALA A 99 -10.35 11.20 -13.97
CA ALA A 99 -10.96 12.26 -14.78
C ALA A 99 -10.33 12.47 -16.17
N THR A 100 -9.34 11.66 -16.57
CA THR A 100 -8.65 11.84 -17.86
C THR A 100 -8.83 10.60 -18.74
N TYR A 101 -9.82 10.68 -19.63
CA TYR A 101 -9.93 9.88 -20.86
C TYR A 101 -9.85 10.82 -22.06
#